data_AF-G3FEG8-F1
#
_entry.id   AF-G3FEG8-F1
#
_cell.length_a   1.000
_cell.length_b   1.000
_cell.length_c   1.000
_cell.angle_alpha   90.00
_cell.angle_beta   90.00
_cell.angle_gamma   90.00
#
_symmetry.space_group_name_H-M   'P 1'
#
loop_
_entity.id
_entity.type
_entity.pdbx_description
1 polymer ?
#
loop_
_entity_poly.entity_id
_entity_poly.type
_entity_poly.pdbx_seq_one_letter_code
_entity_poly.pdbx_strand_id
1 'polypeptide(L)'
;MAPDYDHLTLMEKVEVFEHAVNNTAGDDLAKLLWLKSPSSEVWFDRRTNYTRSLAVMSMVGYILGLGDRHPSNLMLDRLSGKILHIDFGDCFEVAMTREKFPEKIPFRLTRMLTNAMEVTGLDGNYRITCHTVMEVLREHRDSVMAVLEAFVYE
;
A
#
# COMPACT_ATOMS: atom_id res chain seq x y z
N MET A 1 23.67 -13.99 5.21
CA MET A 1 23.41 -12.54 5.26
C MET A 1 24.54 -11.84 4.54
N ALA A 2 24.24 -10.93 3.60
CA ALA A 2 25.24 -10.09 2.97
C ALA A 2 25.55 -8.90 3.91
N PRO A 3 26.77 -8.76 4.43
CA PRO A 3 27.10 -7.75 5.45
C PRO A 3 27.01 -6.29 4.91
N ASP A 4 27.23 -6.08 3.62
CA ASP A 4 27.23 -4.75 2.98
C ASP A 4 26.10 -4.57 1.96
N TYR A 5 24.84 -4.81 2.37
CA TYR A 5 23.67 -4.75 1.48
C TYR A 5 23.59 -3.46 0.65
N ASP A 6 23.90 -2.30 1.24
CA ASP A 6 23.77 -1.01 0.58
C ASP A 6 24.70 -0.83 -0.64
N HIS A 7 25.86 -1.50 -0.63
CA HIS A 7 26.88 -1.40 -1.67
C HIS A 7 26.75 -2.46 -2.77
N LEU A 8 25.79 -3.38 -2.63
CA LEU A 8 25.51 -4.39 -3.65
C LEU A 8 24.93 -3.78 -4.92
N THR A 9 25.23 -4.41 -6.06
CA THR A 9 24.58 -4.13 -7.34
C THR A 9 23.10 -4.49 -7.29
N LEU A 10 22.32 -4.02 -8.27
CA LEU A 10 20.87 -4.30 -8.30
C LEU A 10 20.56 -5.80 -8.29
N MET A 11 21.27 -6.61 -9.08
CA MET A 11 21.02 -8.05 -9.18
C MET A 11 21.37 -8.77 -7.88
N GLU A 12 22.48 -8.41 -7.23
CA GLU A 12 22.86 -8.97 -5.93
C GLU A 12 21.84 -8.58 -4.83
N LYS A 13 21.32 -7.35 -4.85
CA LYS A 13 20.24 -6.93 -3.94
C LYS A 13 18.97 -7.75 -4.15
N VAL A 14 18.58 -7.99 -5.39
CA VAL A 14 17.41 -8.82 -5.72
C VAL A 14 17.60 -10.25 -5.19
N GLU A 15 18.76 -10.86 -5.41
CA GLU A 15 19.06 -12.20 -4.90
C GLU A 15 18.97 -12.27 -3.36
N VAL A 16 19.59 -11.32 -2.66
CA VAL A 16 19.54 -11.26 -1.19
C VAL A 16 18.12 -10.99 -0.69
N PHE A 17 17.37 -10.12 -1.36
CA PHE A 17 15.98 -9.80 -1.03
C PHE A 17 15.07 -11.02 -1.20
N GLU A 18 15.15 -11.71 -2.35
CA GLU A 18 14.38 -12.93 -2.62
C GLU A 18 14.73 -14.03 -1.64
N HIS A 19 16.02 -14.21 -1.32
CA HIS A 19 16.45 -15.16 -0.29
C HIS A 19 15.79 -14.84 1.06
N ALA A 20 15.80 -13.58 1.52
CA ALA A 20 15.16 -13.20 2.77
C ALA A 20 13.63 -13.41 2.75
N VAL A 21 12.98 -13.09 1.63
CA VAL A 21 11.54 -13.31 1.43
C VAL A 21 11.19 -14.79 1.47
N ASN A 22 11.96 -15.65 0.79
CA ASN A 22 11.71 -17.09 0.72
C ASN A 22 11.98 -17.81 2.05
N ASN A 23 12.84 -17.25 2.90
CA ASN A 23 13.17 -17.81 4.22
C ASN A 23 12.34 -17.22 5.38
N THR A 24 11.31 -16.41 5.09
CA THR A 24 10.43 -15.82 6.11
C THR A 24 8.97 -15.87 5.65
N ALA A 25 8.00 -16.06 6.56
CA ALA A 25 6.60 -16.29 6.17
C ALA A 25 5.86 -15.01 5.70
N GLY A 26 6.08 -13.87 6.38
CA GLY A 26 5.39 -12.62 6.08
C GLY A 26 3.87 -12.69 6.33
N ASP A 27 3.45 -13.49 7.31
CA ASP A 27 2.05 -13.71 7.67
C ASP A 27 1.64 -12.99 8.98
N ASP A 28 2.54 -12.17 9.54
CA ASP A 28 2.37 -11.50 10.82
C ASP A 28 1.13 -10.61 10.84
N LEU A 29 0.92 -9.81 9.78
CA LEU A 29 -0.24 -8.92 9.69
C LEU A 29 -1.54 -9.73 9.57
N ALA A 30 -1.55 -10.78 8.75
CA ALA A 30 -2.70 -11.66 8.56
C ALA A 30 -3.10 -12.34 9.89
N LYS A 31 -2.11 -12.91 10.60
CA LYS A 31 -2.29 -13.51 11.93
C LYS A 31 -2.75 -12.49 12.95
N LEU A 32 -2.17 -11.29 12.97
CA LEU A 32 -2.55 -10.24 13.91
C LEU A 32 -4.01 -9.80 13.70
N LEU A 33 -4.44 -9.65 12.45
CA LEU A 33 -5.81 -9.27 12.09
C LEU A 33 -6.82 -10.29 12.64
N TRP A 34 -6.49 -11.58 12.56
CA TRP A 34 -7.25 -12.66 13.19
C TRP A 34 -7.21 -12.59 14.71
N LEU A 35 -6.01 -12.62 15.31
CA LEU A 35 -5.81 -12.68 16.77
C LEU A 35 -6.38 -11.46 17.52
N LYS A 36 -6.53 -10.31 16.86
CA LYS A 36 -7.11 -9.09 17.43
C LYS A 36 -8.61 -8.95 17.18
N SER A 37 -9.22 -9.90 16.50
CA SER A 37 -10.66 -9.92 16.27
C SER A 37 -11.36 -10.79 17.32
N PRO A 38 -12.47 -10.30 17.92
CA PRO A 38 -13.16 -11.02 18.98
C PRO A 38 -13.89 -12.27 18.50
N SER A 39 -14.25 -12.32 17.21
CA SER A 39 -14.99 -13.40 16.58
C SER A 39 -14.69 -13.47 15.08
N SER A 40 -15.09 -14.57 14.43
CA SER A 40 -14.79 -14.83 13.01
C SER A 40 -15.55 -13.91 12.07
N GLU A 41 -16.80 -13.55 12.41
CA GLU A 41 -17.60 -12.59 11.66
C GLU A 41 -16.98 -11.18 11.71
N VAL A 42 -16.52 -10.73 12.88
CA VAL A 42 -15.85 -9.44 13.02
C VAL A 42 -14.51 -9.43 12.28
N TRP A 43 -13.76 -10.54 12.32
CA TRP A 43 -12.56 -10.69 11.52
C TRP A 43 -12.84 -10.58 10.02
N PHE A 44 -13.89 -11.25 9.54
CA PHE A 44 -14.28 -11.24 8.13
C PHE A 44 -14.61 -9.83 7.64
N ASP A 45 -15.38 -9.07 8.42
CA ASP A 45 -15.72 -7.67 8.11
C ASP A 45 -14.47 -6.77 8.14
N ARG A 46 -13.63 -6.90 9.17
CA ARG A 46 -12.37 -6.15 9.29
C ARG A 46 -11.43 -6.41 8.13
N ARG A 47 -11.27 -7.68 7.73
CA ARG A 47 -10.43 -8.07 6.60
C ARG A 47 -10.98 -7.50 5.28
N THR A 48 -12.30 -7.53 5.10
CA THR A 48 -12.94 -6.94 3.91
C THR A 48 -12.73 -5.43 3.85
N ASN A 49 -12.90 -4.73 4.98
CA ASN A 49 -12.61 -3.30 5.10
C ASN A 49 -11.14 -2.98 4.87
N TYR A 50 -10.23 -3.78 5.42
CA TYR A 50 -8.80 -3.71 5.20
C TYR A 50 -8.46 -3.74 3.70
N THR A 51 -8.89 -4.79 2.99
CA THR A 51 -8.59 -4.96 1.57
C THR A 51 -9.14 -3.81 0.74
N ARG A 52 -10.40 -3.40 0.98
CA ARG A 52 -11.05 -2.32 0.22
C ARG A 52 -10.43 -0.95 0.49
N SER A 53 -10.18 -0.62 1.75
CA SER A 53 -9.56 0.67 2.10
C SER A 53 -8.14 0.79 1.56
N LEU A 54 -7.35 -0.29 1.59
CA LEU A 54 -6.03 -0.33 0.98
C LEU A 54 -6.10 -0.15 -0.55
N ALA A 55 -7.05 -0.80 -1.22
CA ALA A 55 -7.27 -0.65 -2.66
C ALA A 55 -7.65 0.79 -3.05
N VAL A 56 -8.58 1.41 -2.31
CA VAL A 56 -8.97 2.81 -2.50
C VAL A 56 -7.75 3.72 -2.40
N MET A 57 -6.98 3.62 -1.32
CA MET A 57 -5.80 4.47 -1.12
C MET A 57 -4.65 4.15 -2.08
N SER A 58 -4.57 2.93 -2.61
CA SER A 58 -3.61 2.59 -3.66
C SER A 58 -3.90 3.37 -4.95
N MET A 59 -5.16 3.42 -5.37
CA MET A 59 -5.56 4.14 -6.59
C MET A 59 -5.54 5.66 -6.40
N VAL A 60 -6.06 6.14 -5.28
CA VAL A 60 -6.05 7.59 -4.95
C VAL A 60 -4.62 8.09 -4.77
N GLY A 61 -3.79 7.35 -4.02
CA GLY A 61 -2.38 7.69 -3.81
C GLY A 61 -1.58 7.69 -5.11
N TYR A 62 -1.87 6.75 -6.02
CA TYR A 62 -1.25 6.74 -7.34
C TYR A 62 -1.56 8.01 -8.15
N ILE A 63 -2.82 8.46 -8.20
CA ILE A 63 -3.18 9.68 -8.93
C ILE A 63 -2.56 10.92 -8.29
N LEU A 64 -2.51 10.98 -6.97
CA LEU A 64 -1.89 12.08 -6.23
C LEU A 64 -0.36 12.09 -6.34
N GLY A 65 0.26 10.97 -6.74
CA GLY A 65 1.72 10.79 -6.68
C GLY A 65 2.25 10.76 -5.26
N LEU A 66 1.55 10.04 -4.37
CA LEU A 66 1.81 10.00 -2.94
C LEU A 66 2.93 9.01 -2.59
N GLY A 67 4.13 9.54 -2.34
CA GLY A 67 5.34 8.79 -1.97
C GLY A 67 5.58 8.67 -0.46
N ASP A 68 6.72 8.09 -0.06
CA ASP A 68 7.10 7.86 1.36
C ASP A 68 6.06 7.08 2.17
N ARG A 69 5.52 6.03 1.55
CA ARG A 69 4.50 5.17 2.18
C ARG A 69 5.16 4.09 3.03
N HIS A 70 6.03 4.46 3.97
CA HIS A 70 6.66 3.52 4.92
C HIS A 70 5.67 3.07 6.02
N PRO A 71 5.91 1.95 6.75
CA PRO A 71 4.93 1.39 7.68
C PRO A 71 4.41 2.36 8.75
N SER A 72 5.24 3.32 9.21
CA SER A 72 4.81 4.31 10.19
C SER A 72 3.79 5.32 9.64
N ASN A 73 3.70 5.48 8.31
CA ASN A 73 2.72 6.35 7.63
C ASN A 73 1.44 5.58 7.23
N LEU A 74 1.36 4.29 7.58
CA LEU A 74 0.23 3.41 7.30
C LEU A 74 -0.33 2.88 8.61
N MET A 75 -1.44 3.45 9.06
CA MET A 75 -2.11 3.05 10.29
C MET A 75 -3.25 2.07 10.00
N LEU A 76 -3.50 1.15 10.94
CA LEU A 76 -4.63 0.24 10.89
C LEU A 76 -5.62 0.59 12.01
N ASP A 77 -6.85 0.90 11.64
CA ASP A 77 -7.92 1.12 12.61
C ASP A 77 -8.29 -0.21 13.28
N ARG A 78 -8.14 -0.26 14.61
CA ARG A 78 -8.28 -1.50 15.39
C ARG A 78 -9.72 -2.00 15.50
N LEU A 79 -10.72 -1.18 15.17
CA LEU A 79 -12.14 -1.52 15.29
C LEU A 79 -12.73 -1.93 13.95
N SER A 80 -12.57 -1.07 12.95
CA SER A 80 -13.10 -1.25 11.60
C SER A 80 -12.20 -2.08 10.68
N GLY A 81 -10.90 -2.16 10.97
CA GLY A 81 -9.92 -2.82 10.11
C GLY A 81 -9.48 -1.99 8.90
N LYS A 82 -9.92 -0.74 8.77
CA LYS A 82 -9.54 0.13 7.64
C LYS A 82 -8.08 0.60 7.76
N ILE A 83 -7.41 0.71 6.62
CA ILE A 83 -6.11 1.37 6.50
C ILE A 83 -6.32 2.89 6.39
N LEU A 84 -5.49 3.63 7.13
CA LEU A 84 -5.43 5.08 7.13
C LEU A 84 -4.01 5.50 6.77
N HIS A 85 -3.87 6.31 5.73
CA HIS A 85 -2.59 6.95 5.40
C HIS A 85 -2.50 8.27 6.17
N ILE A 86 -1.33 8.53 6.73
CA ILE A 86 -0.99 9.82 7.34
C ILE A 86 0.25 10.39 6.66
N ASP A 87 0.56 11.64 6.96
CA ASP A 87 1.69 12.39 6.42
C ASP A 87 1.67 12.47 4.87
N PHE A 88 1.24 13.62 4.34
CA PHE A 88 1.11 13.86 2.91
C PHE A 88 2.20 14.80 2.40
N GLY A 89 3.36 14.86 3.07
CA GLY A 89 4.47 15.74 2.67
C GLY A 89 5.07 15.43 1.30
N ASP A 90 5.12 14.15 0.91
CA ASP A 90 5.66 13.71 -0.39
C ASP A 90 4.53 13.41 -1.39
N CYS A 91 3.88 14.46 -1.90
CA CYS A 91 2.91 14.36 -3.01
C CYS A 91 3.57 14.68 -4.36
N PHE A 92 2.86 14.42 -5.47
CA PHE A 92 3.28 14.75 -6.83
C PHE A 92 4.64 14.17 -7.24
N GLU A 93 4.91 12.92 -6.83
CA GLU A 93 6.10 12.14 -7.21
C GLU A 93 7.43 12.74 -6.73
N VAL A 94 7.40 13.60 -5.72
CA VAL A 94 8.62 14.14 -5.08
C VAL A 94 9.54 13.00 -4.63
N ALA A 95 9.01 11.95 -4.02
CA ALA A 95 9.81 10.80 -3.56
C ALA A 95 10.48 10.02 -4.71
N MET A 96 9.90 10.01 -5.91
CA MET A 96 10.48 9.33 -7.08
C MET A 96 11.66 10.09 -7.69
N THR A 97 11.74 11.40 -7.47
CA THR A 97 12.74 12.29 -8.07
C THR A 97 13.89 12.66 -7.13
N ARG A 98 13.87 12.20 -5.87
CA ARG A 98 14.94 12.43 -4.89
C ARG A 98 16.29 11.86 -5.33
N GLU A 99 17.37 12.56 -4.99
CA GLU A 99 18.74 12.14 -5.32
C GLU A 99 19.16 10.85 -4.63
N LYS A 100 18.74 10.66 -3.36
CA LYS A 100 19.05 9.48 -2.56
C LYS A 100 17.82 8.59 -2.44
N PHE A 101 17.99 7.31 -2.79
CA PHE A 101 16.96 6.28 -2.73
C PHE A 101 15.62 6.68 -3.38
N PRO A 102 15.62 7.07 -4.68
CA PRO A 102 14.39 7.43 -5.37
C PRO A 102 13.41 6.26 -5.40
N GLU A 103 12.16 6.51 -4.99
CA GLU A 103 11.11 5.50 -5.03
C GLU A 103 10.82 5.06 -6.47
N LYS A 104 10.49 3.78 -6.65
CA LYS A 104 10.23 3.15 -7.97
C LYS A 104 8.85 2.48 -8.02
N ILE A 105 7.96 2.84 -7.10
CA ILE A 105 6.66 2.18 -6.91
C ILE A 105 5.53 3.22 -6.92
N PRO A 106 4.35 2.89 -7.45
CA PRO A 106 3.19 3.80 -7.42
C PRO A 106 2.49 3.85 -6.05
N PHE A 107 2.64 2.79 -5.25
CA PHE A 107 2.10 2.65 -3.89
C PHE A 107 2.72 1.40 -3.25
N ARG A 108 2.65 1.33 -1.91
CA ARG A 108 3.13 0.15 -1.18
C ARG A 108 2.13 -1.02 -1.29
N LEU A 109 2.53 -2.08 -1.98
CA LEU A 109 1.80 -3.35 -2.05
C LEU A 109 2.75 -4.53 -1.80
N THR A 110 3.30 -4.61 -0.59
CA THR A 110 4.26 -5.66 -0.21
C THR A 110 3.57 -6.96 0.19
N ARG A 111 4.31 -8.08 0.17
CA ARG A 111 3.78 -9.42 0.51
C ARG A 111 3.02 -9.48 1.84
N MET A 112 3.43 -8.75 2.87
CA MET A 112 2.72 -8.76 4.16
C MET A 112 1.33 -8.14 4.07
N LEU A 113 1.17 -7.09 3.25
CA LEU A 113 -0.13 -6.49 3.00
C LEU A 113 -1.00 -7.43 2.16
N THR A 114 -0.42 -8.03 1.11
CA THR A 114 -1.10 -9.00 0.25
C THR A 114 -1.55 -10.24 1.02
N ASN A 115 -0.69 -10.80 1.88
CA ASN A 115 -0.99 -12.00 2.67
C ASN A 115 -2.13 -11.77 3.69
N ALA A 116 -2.39 -10.52 4.09
CA ALA A 116 -3.47 -10.17 4.99
C ALA A 116 -4.84 -10.05 4.29
N MET A 117 -4.87 -10.10 2.96
CA MET A 117 -6.09 -10.12 2.16
C MET A 117 -6.75 -11.52 2.19
N GLU A 118 -7.82 -11.68 1.41
CA GLU A 118 -8.44 -12.98 1.16
C GLU A 118 -7.52 -13.97 0.44
N VAL A 119 -7.89 -15.26 0.50
CA VAL A 119 -7.07 -16.37 -0.03
C VAL A 119 -6.86 -16.31 -1.55
N THR A 120 -7.71 -15.57 -2.28
CA THR A 120 -7.55 -15.31 -3.72
C THR A 120 -6.43 -14.30 -4.00
N GLY A 121 -5.82 -13.72 -2.98
CA GLY A 121 -4.79 -12.70 -3.11
C GLY A 121 -5.34 -11.43 -3.77
N LEU A 122 -4.55 -10.87 -4.70
CA LEU A 122 -4.87 -9.59 -5.34
C LEU A 122 -6.09 -9.65 -6.26
N ASP A 123 -6.38 -10.81 -6.85
CA ASP A 123 -7.39 -10.97 -7.89
C ASP A 123 -8.83 -11.02 -7.37
N GLY A 124 -9.02 -10.84 -6.06
CA GLY A 124 -10.32 -10.76 -5.41
C GLY A 124 -10.81 -9.31 -5.22
N ASN A 125 -11.19 -9.01 -3.98
CA ASN A 125 -11.70 -7.70 -3.56
C ASN A 125 -10.73 -6.58 -3.91
N TYR A 126 -9.41 -6.79 -3.79
CA TYR A 126 -8.43 -5.75 -4.06
C TYR A 126 -8.51 -5.26 -5.50
N ARG A 127 -8.33 -6.15 -6.49
CA ARG A 127 -8.38 -5.80 -7.92
C ARG A 127 -9.74 -5.22 -8.31
N ILE A 128 -10.86 -5.85 -7.88
CA ILE A 128 -12.20 -5.35 -8.19
C ILE A 128 -12.39 -3.93 -7.66
N THR A 129 -11.99 -3.68 -6.41
CA THR A 129 -12.09 -2.35 -5.79
C THR A 129 -11.20 -1.33 -6.52
N CYS A 130 -9.98 -1.72 -6.93
CA CYS A 130 -9.11 -0.85 -7.73
C CYS A 130 -9.78 -0.45 -9.05
N HIS A 131 -10.42 -1.38 -9.77
CA HIS A 131 -11.16 -1.07 -10.99
C HIS A 131 -12.29 -0.09 -10.72
N THR A 132 -13.16 -0.38 -9.75
CA THR A 132 -14.29 0.51 -9.40
C THR A 132 -13.83 1.91 -9.02
N VAL A 133 -12.77 2.03 -8.21
CA VAL A 133 -12.23 3.34 -7.80
C VAL A 133 -11.63 4.08 -9.00
N MET A 134 -10.86 3.40 -9.83
CA MET A 134 -10.22 4.00 -10.99
C MET A 134 -11.22 4.42 -12.07
N GLU A 135 -12.32 3.67 -12.25
CA GLU A 135 -13.44 4.05 -13.12
C GLU A 135 -14.05 5.37 -12.65
N VAL A 136 -14.41 5.48 -11.37
CA VAL A 136 -15.00 6.70 -10.81
C VAL A 136 -14.05 7.90 -10.91
N LEU A 137 -12.77 7.71 -10.61
CA LEU A 137 -11.75 8.77 -10.70
C LEU A 137 -11.55 9.25 -12.15
N ARG A 138 -11.61 8.35 -13.13
CA ARG A 138 -11.49 8.69 -14.56
C ARG A 138 -12.74 9.37 -15.11
N GLU A 139 -13.91 8.92 -14.69
CA GLU A 139 -15.20 9.53 -15.05
C GLU A 139 -15.28 10.98 -14.56
N HIS A 140 -14.84 11.23 -13.32
CA HIS A 140 -14.90 12.54 -12.67
C HIS A 140 -13.55 13.28 -12.68
N ARG A 141 -12.71 13.05 -13.70
CA ARG A 141 -11.35 13.60 -13.76
C ARG A 141 -11.31 15.12 -13.64
N ASP A 142 -12.30 15.82 -14.20
CA ASP A 142 -12.31 17.29 -14.24
C ASP A 142 -12.49 17.84 -12.80
N SER A 143 -13.30 17.19 -11.99
CA SER A 143 -13.45 17.50 -10.55
C SER A 143 -12.17 17.22 -9.76
N VAL A 144 -11.49 16.12 -10.05
CA VAL A 144 -10.22 15.76 -9.40
C VAL A 144 -9.14 16.78 -9.76
N MET A 145 -9.01 17.13 -11.04
CA MET A 145 -8.04 18.11 -11.51
C MET A 145 -8.29 19.50 -10.91
N ALA A 146 -9.54 19.95 -10.82
CA ALA A 146 -9.86 21.24 -10.20
C ALA A 146 -9.38 21.34 -8.76
N VAL A 147 -9.46 20.26 -7.98
CA VAL A 147 -8.96 20.22 -6.61
C VAL A 147 -7.42 20.17 -6.59
N LEU A 148 -6.80 19.32 -7.40
CA LEU A 148 -5.34 19.18 -7.43
C LEU A 148 -4.64 20.45 -7.91
N GLU A 149 -5.19 21.12 -8.93
CA GLU A 149 -4.66 22.39 -9.44
C GLU A 149 -4.64 23.47 -8.35
N ALA A 150 -5.70 23.56 -7.53
CA ALA A 150 -5.73 24.51 -6.43
C ALA A 150 -4.54 24.33 -5.47
N PHE A 151 -4.14 23.09 -5.16
CA PHE A 151 -3.00 22.80 -4.28
C PHE A 151 -1.63 23.03 -4.92
N VAL A 152 -1.53 23.04 -6.24
CA VAL A 152 -0.25 23.25 -6.95
C VAL A 152 0.04 24.74 -7.15
N TYR A 153 -1.00 25.56 -7.29
CA TYR A 153 -0.88 27.00 -7.54
C TYR A 153 -0.92 27.88 -6.28
N GLU A 154 -1.23 27.31 -5.12
CA GLU A 154 -1.05 27.95 -3.79
C GLU A 154 0.38 27.74 -3.25
#